data_AF-A0A7I4Y2D1-F1
#
_entry.id   AF-A0A7I4Y2D1-F1
#
_cell.length_a   1.000
_cell.length_b   1.000
_cell.length_c   1.000
_cell.angle_alpha   90.00
_cell.angle_beta   90.00
_cell.angle_gamma   90.00
#
_symmetry.space_group_name_H-M   'P 1'
#
loop_
_entity.id
_entity.type
_entity.pdbx_description
1 polymer ?
#
loop_
_entity_poly.entity_id
_entity_poly.type
_entity_poly.pdbx_seq_one_letter_code
_entity_poly.pdbx_strand_id
1 'polypeptide(L)'
;MEESLEDRITTIERALGIDECTDAKAKDFDVAALQARLSKLGLDRVMKIPLAKLKKLKNLTNKPPTQSLSERLTTIEFCESLIRQRAELLKEFDERLEVVLKTDKIGLVPQQEKELDAIQKDIEKGLEEWKKYTMELDTFKAEYFSVIGALRERLEEMECVISQAEKESEA
;
A
#
# COMPACT_ATOMS: atom_id res chain seq x y z
N MET A 1 -31.90 -47.80 -14.59
CA MET A 1 -31.33 -48.05 -13.26
C MET A 1 -31.35 -46.72 -12.55
N GLU A 2 -32.23 -46.55 -11.57
CA GLU A 2 -32.28 -45.32 -10.77
C GLU A 2 -31.02 -45.29 -9.90
N GLU A 3 -30.22 -44.23 -10.05
CA GLU A 3 -29.09 -43.96 -9.16
C GLU A 3 -29.62 -43.84 -7.72
N SER A 4 -29.01 -44.59 -6.79
CA SER A 4 -29.44 -44.53 -5.40
C SER A 4 -29.25 -43.12 -4.85
N LEU A 5 -30.12 -42.68 -3.93
CA LEU A 5 -29.93 -41.42 -3.19
C LEU A 5 -28.53 -41.33 -2.55
N GLU A 6 -28.01 -42.49 -2.13
CA GLU A 6 -26.68 -42.63 -1.56
C GLU A 6 -25.58 -42.27 -2.57
N ASP A 7 -25.68 -42.76 -3.80
CA ASP A 7 -24.70 -42.51 -4.88
C ASP A 7 -24.67 -41.03 -5.27
N ARG A 8 -25.84 -40.38 -5.26
CA ARG A 8 -25.98 -38.95 -5.55
C ARG A 8 -25.36 -38.09 -4.45
N ILE A 9 -25.58 -38.43 -3.18
CA ILE A 9 -24.99 -37.70 -2.05
C ILE A 9 -23.47 -37.85 -2.05
N THR A 10 -22.94 -39.06 -2.28
CA THR A 10 -21.50 -39.29 -2.38
C THR A 10 -20.86 -38.53 -3.54
N THR A 11 -21.58 -38.39 -4.66
CA THR A 11 -21.11 -37.59 -5.80
C THR A 11 -21.02 -36.10 -5.45
N ILE A 12 -22.00 -35.57 -4.72
CA ILE A 12 -22.01 -34.18 -4.24
C ILE A 12 -20.89 -33.95 -3.22
N GLU A 13 -20.70 -34.84 -2.26
CA GLU A 13 -19.64 -34.73 -1.26
C GLU A 13 -18.25 -34.73 -1.88
N ARG A 14 -18.02 -35.56 -2.89
CA ARG A 14 -16.77 -35.57 -3.65
C ARG A 14 -16.55 -34.26 -4.40
N ALA A 15 -17.59 -33.73 -5.04
CA ALA A 15 -17.52 -32.44 -5.74
C ALA A 15 -17.26 -31.26 -4.78
N LEU A 16 -17.74 -31.34 -3.54
CA LEU A 16 -17.51 -30.36 -2.48
C LEU A 16 -16.22 -30.59 -1.68
N GLY A 17 -15.47 -31.66 -1.96
CA GLY A 17 -14.22 -32.01 -1.24
C GLY A 17 -14.42 -32.50 0.19
N ILE A 18 -15.61 -33.02 0.53
CA ILE A 18 -15.97 -33.46 1.89
C ILE A 18 -15.45 -34.88 2.18
N ASP A 19 -15.35 -35.74 1.16
CA ASP A 19 -14.97 -37.17 1.27
C ASP A 19 -13.44 -37.41 1.27
N GLU A 20 -12.62 -36.36 1.12
CA GLU A 20 -11.17 -36.48 1.21
C GLU A 20 -10.71 -36.47 2.67
N CYS A 21 -11.13 -37.47 3.45
CA CYS A 21 -10.36 -37.89 4.60
C CYS A 21 -9.06 -38.51 4.08
N THR A 22 -8.06 -37.69 3.75
CA THR A 22 -6.69 -38.19 3.61
C THR A 22 -6.36 -38.94 4.89
N ASP A 23 -6.19 -40.25 4.76
CA ASP A 23 -5.93 -41.23 5.82
C ASP A 23 -4.94 -40.71 6.86
N ALA A 24 -5.43 -40.01 7.88
CA ALA A 24 -4.63 -39.71 9.05
C ALA A 24 -4.44 -41.04 9.79
N LYS A 25 -3.28 -41.66 9.60
CA LYS A 25 -2.97 -42.95 10.19
C LYS A 25 -2.84 -42.75 11.69
N ALA A 26 -3.14 -43.78 12.47
CA ALA A 26 -2.94 -43.72 13.93
C ALA A 26 -1.47 -43.41 14.34
N LYS A 27 -0.52 -43.53 13.41
CA LYS A 27 0.89 -43.15 13.57
C LYS A 27 1.13 -41.64 13.48
N ASP A 28 0.22 -40.89 12.84
CA ASP A 28 0.32 -39.44 12.64
C ASP A 28 -0.14 -38.68 13.90
N PHE A 29 -0.85 -39.36 14.82
CA PHE A 29 -1.30 -38.81 16.10
C PHE A 29 -0.38 -39.22 17.26
N ASP A 30 0.83 -38.64 17.33
CA ASP A 30 1.68 -38.73 18.53
C ASP A 30 1.27 -37.69 19.57
N VAL A 31 0.28 -38.07 20.38
CA VAL A 31 -0.27 -37.25 21.47
C VAL A 31 0.80 -36.87 22.50
N ALA A 32 1.81 -37.71 22.73
CA ALA A 32 2.86 -37.43 23.71
C ALA A 32 3.84 -36.38 23.18
N ALA A 33 4.23 -36.48 21.90
CA ALA A 33 5.06 -35.46 21.25
C ALA A 33 4.35 -34.11 21.15
N LEU A 34 3.06 -34.12 20.79
CA LEU A 34 2.22 -32.92 20.77
C LEU A 34 2.14 -32.29 22.18
N GLN A 35 2.02 -33.12 23.21
CA GLN A 35 1.97 -32.66 24.59
C GLN A 35 3.25 -31.94 24.99
N ALA A 36 4.41 -32.58 24.78
CA ALA A 36 5.71 -32.00 25.09
C ALA A 36 5.93 -30.67 24.35
N ARG A 37 5.51 -30.58 23.08
CA ARG A 37 5.67 -29.38 22.26
C ARG A 37 4.81 -28.22 22.75
N LEU A 38 3.56 -28.47 23.12
CA LEU A 38 2.64 -27.44 23.64
C LEU A 38 3.07 -26.93 25.03
N SER A 39 3.56 -27.80 25.91
CA SER A 39 4.13 -27.37 27.20
C SER A 39 5.41 -26.56 27.02
N LYS A 40 6.28 -26.92 26.05
CA LYS A 40 7.45 -26.10 25.71
C LYS A 40 7.07 -24.68 25.22
N LEU A 41 5.90 -24.53 24.61
CA LEU A 41 5.37 -23.25 24.14
C LEU A 41 4.57 -22.48 25.22
N GLY A 42 4.53 -22.96 26.46
CA GLY A 42 3.81 -22.31 27.57
C GLY A 42 2.29 -22.37 27.46
N LEU A 43 1.75 -23.27 26.62
CA LEU A 43 0.31 -23.44 26.37
C LEU A 43 -0.34 -24.43 27.37
N ASP A 44 0.16 -24.49 28.61
CA ASP A 44 -0.26 -25.47 29.63
C ASP A 44 -1.74 -25.34 30.04
N ARG A 45 -2.37 -24.21 29.74
CA ARG A 45 -3.81 -24.02 29.96
C ARG A 45 -4.66 -24.92 29.05
N VAL A 46 -4.15 -25.29 27.86
CA VAL A 46 -4.75 -26.26 26.92
C VAL A 46 -4.57 -27.70 27.45
N MET A 47 -3.58 -27.95 28.31
CA MET A 47 -3.27 -29.26 28.92
C MET A 47 -4.12 -29.64 30.12
N LYS A 48 -5.09 -28.81 30.52
CA LYS A 48 -6.05 -29.19 31.57
C LYS A 48 -6.93 -30.37 31.17
N ILE A 49 -6.90 -30.78 29.90
CA ILE A 49 -7.56 -32.00 29.41
C ILE A 49 -6.71 -33.20 29.85
N PRO A 50 -7.23 -34.08 30.73
CA PRO A 50 -6.46 -35.22 31.23
C PRO A 50 -5.98 -36.12 30.08
N LEU A 51 -4.73 -36.55 30.14
CA LEU A 51 -4.12 -37.49 29.19
C LEU A 51 -4.97 -38.75 28.96
N ALA A 52 -5.70 -39.21 29.98
CA ALA A 52 -6.63 -40.31 29.87
C ALA A 52 -7.79 -40.02 28.89
N LYS A 53 -8.27 -38.77 28.80
CA LYS A 53 -9.27 -38.36 27.81
C LYS A 53 -8.67 -38.23 26.41
N LEU A 54 -7.43 -37.76 26.28
CA LEU A 54 -6.73 -37.69 25.00
C LEU A 54 -6.38 -39.09 24.45
N LYS A 55 -5.99 -40.04 25.31
CA LYS A 55 -5.77 -41.44 24.92
C LYS A 55 -7.07 -42.14 24.50
N LYS A 56 -8.23 -41.71 25.00
CA LYS A 56 -9.53 -42.19 24.51
C LYS A 56 -9.82 -41.73 23.07
N LEU A 57 -9.20 -40.65 22.58
CA LEU A 57 -9.27 -40.26 21.17
C LEU A 57 -8.53 -41.24 20.27
N LYS A 58 -7.47 -41.90 20.76
CA LYS A 58 -6.78 -42.98 20.04
C LYS A 58 -7.68 -44.21 19.80
N ASN A 59 -8.74 -44.34 20.58
CA ASN A 59 -9.76 -45.39 20.43
C ASN A 59 -10.93 -44.95 19.53
N LEU A 60 -10.89 -43.75 18.95
CA LEU A 60 -11.71 -43.40 17.79
C LEU A 60 -11.07 -44.08 16.57
N THR A 61 -11.15 -45.41 16.56
CA THR A 61 -10.72 -46.26 15.47
C THR A 61 -11.38 -45.85 14.17
N ASN A 62 -10.57 -45.67 13.12
CA ASN A 62 -10.71 -45.82 11.66
C ASN A 62 -12.01 -46.42 11.05
N LYS A 63 -13.18 -46.20 11.62
CA LYS A 63 -14.42 -46.24 10.85
C LYS A 63 -14.75 -44.79 10.52
N PRO A 64 -14.97 -44.44 9.23
CA PRO A 64 -15.64 -43.18 8.96
C PRO A 64 -16.88 -43.20 9.86
N PRO A 65 -17.14 -42.16 10.67
CA PRO A 65 -18.45 -42.05 11.29
C PRO A 65 -19.42 -42.22 10.12
N THR A 66 -20.25 -43.26 10.15
CA THR A 66 -21.41 -43.32 9.27
C THR A 66 -22.26 -42.14 9.71
N GLN A 67 -21.91 -40.97 9.20
CA GLN A 67 -22.66 -39.74 9.40
C GLN A 67 -24.05 -40.09 8.95
N SER A 68 -25.03 -39.81 9.80
CA SER A 68 -26.41 -39.97 9.41
C SER A 68 -26.65 -39.16 8.14
N LEU A 69 -27.58 -39.61 7.29
CA LEU A 69 -27.93 -38.87 6.08
C LEU A 69 -28.28 -37.40 6.38
N SER A 70 -28.86 -37.13 7.55
CA SER A 70 -29.11 -35.77 8.03
C SER A 70 -27.83 -34.95 8.23
N GLU A 71 -26.78 -35.51 8.80
CA GLU A 71 -25.50 -34.81 9.04
C GLU A 71 -24.76 -34.52 7.72
N ARG A 72 -24.80 -35.47 6.79
CA ARG A 72 -24.24 -35.30 5.42
C ARG A 72 -24.94 -34.17 4.69
N LEU A 73 -26.28 -34.14 4.73
CA LEU A 73 -27.07 -33.04 4.15
C LEU A 73 -26.74 -31.69 4.78
N THR A 74 -26.66 -31.59 6.11
CA THR A 74 -26.28 -30.33 6.76
C THR A 74 -24.87 -29.85 6.41
N THR A 75 -23.94 -30.78 6.17
CA THR A 75 -22.57 -30.45 5.76
C THR A 75 -22.55 -29.94 4.31
N ILE A 76 -23.33 -30.57 3.43
CA ILE A 76 -23.53 -30.12 2.05
C ILE A 76 -24.12 -28.71 2.01
N GLU A 77 -25.19 -28.45 2.77
CA GLU A 77 -25.81 -27.12 2.86
C GLU A 77 -24.84 -26.05 3.38
N PHE A 78 -24.05 -26.39 4.39
CA PHE A 78 -23.01 -25.50 4.89
C PHE A 78 -21.96 -25.18 3.82
N CYS A 79 -21.42 -26.20 3.14
CA CYS A 79 -20.45 -26.01 2.06
C CYS A 79 -21.04 -25.22 0.89
N GLU A 80 -22.29 -25.46 0.51
CA GLU A 80 -23.01 -24.70 -0.51
C GLU A 80 -23.10 -23.21 -0.14
N SER A 81 -23.48 -22.91 1.11
CA SER A 81 -23.57 -21.53 1.60
C SER A 81 -22.22 -20.79 1.50
N LEU A 82 -21.12 -21.50 1.79
CA LEU A 82 -19.77 -20.98 1.76
C LEU A 82 -19.30 -20.71 0.31
N ILE A 83 -19.64 -21.60 -0.62
CA ILE A 83 -19.39 -21.41 -2.05
C ILE A 83 -20.18 -20.20 -2.58
N ARG A 84 -21.46 -20.07 -2.21
CA ARG A 84 -22.30 -18.93 -2.61
C ARG A 84 -21.70 -17.61 -2.10
N GLN A 85 -21.29 -17.55 -0.84
CA GLN A 85 -20.65 -16.36 -0.28
C GLN A 85 -19.33 -16.02 -1.00
N ARG A 86 -18.52 -17.01 -1.33
CA ARG A 86 -17.28 -16.80 -2.11
C ARG A 86 -17.56 -16.29 -3.52
N ALA A 87 -18.61 -16.78 -4.17
CA ALA A 87 -19.01 -16.33 -5.50
C ALA A 87 -19.48 -14.86 -5.47
N GLU A 88 -20.24 -14.45 -4.43
CA GLU A 88 -20.63 -13.04 -4.22
C GLU A 88 -19.40 -12.14 -4.02
N LEU A 89 -18.44 -12.55 -3.19
CA LEU A 89 -17.20 -11.79 -2.99
C LEU A 89 -16.36 -11.66 -4.26
N LEU A 90 -16.29 -12.72 -5.08
CA LEU A 90 -15.60 -12.67 -6.37
C LEU A 90 -16.29 -11.71 -7.34
N LYS A 91 -17.63 -11.68 -7.33
CA LYS A 91 -18.41 -10.75 -8.14
C LYS A 91 -18.15 -9.29 -7.73
N GLU A 92 -18.20 -9.00 -6.42
CA GLU A 92 -17.86 -7.66 -5.91
C GLU A 92 -16.42 -7.27 -6.24
N PHE A 93 -15.49 -8.22 -6.15
CA PHE A 93 -14.10 -7.99 -6.49
C PHE A 93 -13.95 -7.60 -7.96
N ASP A 94 -14.60 -8.32 -8.87
CA ASP A 94 -14.56 -8.05 -10.32
C ASP A 94 -15.15 -6.67 -10.66
N GLU A 95 -16.32 -6.34 -10.09
CA GLU A 95 -16.97 -5.04 -10.25
C GLU A 95 -16.07 -3.88 -9.78
N ARG A 96 -15.37 -4.05 -8.64
CA ARG A 96 -14.45 -3.03 -8.12
C ARG A 96 -13.15 -2.97 -8.91
N LEU A 97 -12.66 -4.11 -9.40
CA LEU A 97 -11.46 -4.19 -10.20
C LEU A 97 -11.60 -3.37 -11.49
N GLU A 98 -12.75 -3.44 -12.15
CA GLU A 98 -13.06 -2.64 -13.35
C GLU A 98 -13.00 -1.12 -13.08
N VAL A 99 -13.43 -0.68 -11.89
CA VAL A 99 -13.40 0.74 -11.50
C VAL A 99 -11.99 1.23 -11.15
N VAL A 100 -11.22 0.40 -10.45
CA VAL A 100 -9.86 0.74 -9.99
C VAL A 100 -8.86 0.66 -11.13
N LEU A 101 -8.97 -0.37 -11.97
CA LEU A 101 -8.18 -0.56 -13.17
C LEU A 101 -8.86 0.09 -14.37
N LYS A 102 -9.34 1.35 -14.25
CA LYS A 102 -9.62 2.16 -15.45
C LYS A 102 -8.30 2.41 -16.18
N THR A 103 -7.92 1.42 -16.98
CA THR A 103 -6.62 1.22 -17.62
C THR A 103 -6.21 2.44 -18.45
N ASP A 104 -7.19 3.14 -19.01
CA ASP A 104 -6.97 4.33 -19.83
C ASP A 104 -6.26 5.45 -19.06
N LYS A 105 -6.61 5.69 -17.79
CA LYS A 105 -5.97 6.74 -16.99
C LYS A 105 -4.58 6.33 -16.52
N ILE A 106 -4.38 5.05 -16.19
CA ILE A 106 -3.08 4.52 -15.80
C ILE A 106 -2.12 4.50 -17.01
N GLY A 107 -2.63 4.20 -18.20
CA GLY A 107 -1.87 4.23 -19.45
C GLY A 107 -1.38 5.63 -19.86
N LEU A 108 -2.04 6.68 -19.39
CA LEU A 108 -1.63 8.08 -19.65
C LEU A 108 -0.50 8.56 -18.72
N VAL A 109 -0.24 7.87 -17.61
CA VAL A 109 0.77 8.30 -16.62
C VAL A 109 2.16 8.52 -17.25
N PRO A 110 2.70 7.64 -18.11
CA PRO A 110 4.03 7.86 -18.70
C PRO A 110 4.08 9.06 -19.66
N GLN A 111 2.96 9.42 -20.28
CA GLN A 111 2.89 10.61 -21.13
C GLN A 111 2.85 11.88 -20.27
N GLN A 112 2.02 11.90 -19.23
CA GLN A 112 1.93 13.02 -18.29
C GLN A 112 3.24 13.25 -17.54
N GLU A 113 3.96 12.19 -17.21
CA GLU A 113 5.29 12.28 -16.59
C GLU A 113 6.30 13.01 -17.49
N LYS A 114 6.30 12.70 -18.79
CA LYS A 114 7.15 13.42 -19.77
C LYS A 114 6.77 14.89 -19.92
N GLU A 115 5.47 15.19 -19.91
CA GLU A 115 4.98 16.57 -19.96
C GLU A 115 5.40 17.36 -18.71
N LEU A 116 5.31 16.74 -17.52
CA LEU A 116 5.76 17.33 -16.27
C LEU A 116 7.27 17.60 -16.26
N ASP A 117 8.08 16.65 -16.75
CA ASP A 117 9.54 16.83 -16.88
C ASP A 117 9.90 18.00 -17.80
N ALA A 118 9.15 18.18 -18.90
CA ALA A 118 9.36 19.29 -19.81
C ALA A 118 9.04 20.64 -19.13
N ILE A 119 7.89 20.71 -18.46
CA ILE A 119 7.48 21.91 -17.72
C ILE A 119 8.49 22.23 -16.61
N GLN A 120 8.98 21.23 -15.88
CA GLN A 120 9.97 21.42 -14.84
C GLN A 120 11.26 22.05 -15.41
N LYS A 121 11.77 21.53 -16.53
CA LYS A 121 12.97 22.07 -17.18
C LYS A 121 12.75 23.52 -17.64
N ASP A 122 11.58 23.84 -18.16
CA ASP A 122 11.26 25.20 -18.59
C ASP A 122 11.20 26.17 -17.40
N ILE A 123 10.62 25.74 -16.26
CA ILE A 123 10.60 26.52 -15.02
C ILE A 123 12.02 26.75 -14.50
N GLU A 124 12.85 25.70 -14.44
CA GLU A 124 14.24 25.80 -13.99
C GLU A 124 15.06 26.77 -14.85
N LYS A 125 14.88 26.69 -16.17
CA LYS A 125 15.51 27.63 -17.11
C LYS A 125 15.05 29.07 -16.89
N GLY A 126 13.74 29.30 -16.77
CA GLY A 126 13.20 30.63 -16.51
C GLY A 126 13.67 31.22 -15.18
N LEU A 127 13.84 30.37 -14.16
CA LEU A 127 14.35 30.77 -12.85
C LEU A 127 15.83 31.21 -12.94
N GLU A 128 16.63 30.50 -13.72
CA GLU A 128 18.03 30.85 -13.95
C GLU A 128 18.19 32.16 -14.73
N GLU A 129 17.38 32.36 -15.78
CA GLU A 129 17.32 33.62 -16.53
C GLU A 129 16.90 34.79 -15.62
N TRP A 130 15.91 34.59 -14.76
CA TRP A 130 15.44 35.60 -13.82
C TRP A 130 16.49 35.99 -12.77
N LYS A 131 17.24 35.01 -12.25
CA LYS A 131 18.39 35.28 -11.37
C LYS A 131 19.44 36.13 -12.07
N LYS A 132 19.80 35.77 -13.31
CA LYS A 132 20.78 36.52 -14.08
C LYS A 132 20.33 37.97 -14.28
N TYR A 133 19.08 38.18 -14.68
CA TYR A 133 18.51 39.51 -14.83
C TYR A 133 18.54 40.33 -13.53
N THR A 134 18.24 39.69 -12.40
CA THR A 134 18.27 40.35 -11.09
C THR A 134 19.70 40.77 -10.71
N MET A 135 20.69 39.92 -10.96
CA MET A 135 22.10 40.27 -10.74
C MET A 135 22.57 41.43 -11.63
N GLU A 136 22.17 41.44 -12.91
CA GLU A 136 22.45 42.56 -13.81
C GLU A 136 21.80 43.86 -13.31
N LEU A 137 20.58 43.78 -12.80
CA LEU A 137 19.85 44.93 -12.25
C LEU A 137 20.50 45.48 -10.96
N ASP A 138 20.97 44.60 -10.07
CA ASP A 138 21.71 45.01 -8.88
C ASP A 138 23.06 45.66 -9.24
N THR A 139 23.73 45.14 -10.26
CA THR A 139 24.98 45.73 -10.79
C THR A 139 24.72 47.12 -11.35
N PHE A 140 23.71 47.27 -12.21
CA PHE A 140 23.29 48.56 -12.75
C PHE A 140 22.94 49.56 -11.65
N LYS A 141 22.22 49.11 -10.62
CA LYS A 141 21.86 49.95 -9.47
C LYS A 141 23.09 50.43 -8.72
N ALA A 142 24.09 49.57 -8.52
CA ALA A 142 25.34 49.94 -7.88
C ALA A 142 26.11 50.99 -8.70
N GLU A 143 26.21 50.80 -10.03
CA GLU A 143 26.83 51.75 -10.95
C GLU A 143 26.11 53.10 -10.93
N TYR A 144 24.78 53.09 -10.99
CA TYR A 144 23.96 54.30 -10.92
C TYR A 144 24.22 55.11 -9.65
N PHE A 145 24.26 54.46 -8.48
CA PHE A 145 24.55 55.14 -7.23
C PHE A 145 25.99 55.67 -7.16
N SER A 146 26.95 54.96 -7.75
CA SER A 146 28.34 55.43 -7.86
C SER A 146 28.42 56.71 -8.70
N VAL A 147 27.75 56.76 -9.85
CA VAL A 147 27.71 57.95 -10.72
C VAL A 147 27.03 59.13 -10.02
N ILE A 148 25.92 58.90 -9.33
CA ILE A 148 25.26 59.95 -8.54
C ILE A 148 26.16 60.48 -7.42
N GLY A 149 26.89 59.58 -6.74
CA GLY A 149 27.86 59.98 -5.72
C GLY A 149 28.92 60.93 -6.30
N ALA A 150 29.56 60.54 -7.40
CA ALA A 150 30.56 61.36 -8.08
C ALA A 150 30.01 62.72 -8.56
N LEU A 151 28.77 62.74 -9.07
CA LEU A 151 28.13 63.99 -9.50
C LEU A 151 27.84 64.93 -8.31
N ARG A 152 27.43 64.38 -7.15
CA ARG A 152 27.22 65.16 -5.93
C ARG A 152 28.53 65.77 -5.43
N GLU A 153 29.59 64.98 -5.34
CA GLU A 153 30.92 65.46 -4.95
C GLU A 153 31.39 66.59 -5.88
N ARG A 154 31.22 66.43 -7.19
CA ARG A 154 31.57 67.46 -8.19
C ARG A 154 30.77 68.75 -8.03
N LEU A 155 29.48 68.66 -7.67
CA LEU A 155 28.64 69.83 -7.41
C LEU A 155 29.07 70.55 -6.14
N GLU A 156 29.35 69.81 -5.06
CA GLU A 156 29.86 70.37 -3.81
C GLU A 156 31.21 71.09 -4.00
N GLU A 157 32.12 70.49 -4.78
CA GLU A 157 33.39 71.12 -5.17
C GLU A 157 33.16 72.46 -5.89
N MET A 158 32.27 72.49 -6.90
CA MET A 158 31.97 73.71 -7.64
C MET A 158 31.32 74.78 -6.75
N GLU A 159 30.38 74.40 -5.89
CA GLU A 159 29.73 75.33 -4.95
C GLU A 159 30.73 75.94 -3.97
N CYS A 160 31.73 75.17 -3.54
CA CYS A 160 32.82 75.67 -2.70
C CYS A 160 33.69 76.69 -3.44
N VAL A 161 34.05 76.42 -4.70
CA VAL A 161 34.83 77.34 -5.55
C VAL A 161 34.06 78.63 -5.82
N ILE A 162 32.76 78.55 -6.15
CA ILE A 162 31.91 79.72 -6.36
C ILE A 162 31.85 80.57 -5.09
N SER A 163 31.60 79.94 -3.94
CA SER A 163 31.54 80.63 -2.64
C SER A 163 32.84 81.33 -2.26
N GLN A 164 34.00 80.82 -2.70
CA GLN A 164 35.29 81.46 -2.49
C GLN A 164 35.47 82.66 -3.43
N ALA A 165 35.16 82.49 -4.71
CA ALA A 165 35.24 83.56 -5.71
C ALA A 165 34.32 84.75 -5.38
N GLU A 166 33.10 84.49 -4.89
CA GLU A 166 32.17 85.53 -4.45
C GLU A 166 32.73 86.34 -3.28
N LYS A 167 33.35 85.67 -2.29
CA LYS A 167 34.00 86.36 -1.15
C LYS A 167 35.20 87.19 -1.55
N GLU A 168 35.99 86.73 -2.52
CA GLU A 168 37.12 87.50 -3.05
C GLU A 168 36.67 88.70 -3.90
N SER A 169 35.50 88.62 -4.54
CA SER A 169 34.92 89.73 -5.31
C SER A 169 34.28 90.82 -4.44
N GLU A 170 33.90 90.51 -3.20
CA GLU A 170 33.29 91.46 -2.25
C GLU A 170 34.30 92.15 -1.33
N ALA A 171 35.58 91.74 -1.35
CA ALA A 171 36.69 92.29 -0.57
C ALA A 171 37.48 93.37 -1.32
#